data_AF-A0A7I9YP81-F1
#
_entry.id   AF-A0A7I9YP81-F1
#
_cell.length_a   1.000
_cell.length_b   1.000
_cell.length_c   1.000
_cell.angle_alpha   90.00
_cell.angle_beta   90.00
_cell.angle_gamma   90.00
#
_symmetry.space_group_name_H-M   'P 1'
#
loop_
_entity.id
_entity.type
_entity.pdbx_description
1 polymer ?
#
loop_
_entity_poly.entity_id
_entity_poly.type
_entity_poly.pdbx_seq_one_letter_code
_entity_poly.pdbx_strand_id
1 'polypeptide(L)'
;MTAKSPATRPAVIWPAVIVGVGLIVGLVILLADPIHRIPSPAEQARSKPCPVPISINDAPANITMPDLVGQNAGSVETRLKGLGLTTVELSSANPKYKSVWVASNWTVVSTDPNPGCIVGPYNSVVVYVTKP
;
A
#
# COMPACT_ATOMS: atom_id res chain seq x y z
N MET A 1 -14.16 -47.01 -65.46
CA MET A 1 -15.08 -46.40 -64.49
C MET A 1 -14.49 -46.61 -63.11
N THR A 2 -13.80 -45.60 -62.55
CA THR A 2 -13.15 -45.69 -61.22
C THR A 2 -13.88 -44.76 -60.28
N ALA A 3 -14.53 -45.32 -59.26
CA ALA A 3 -15.30 -44.57 -58.29
C ALA A 3 -14.39 -43.98 -57.20
N LYS A 4 -14.69 -42.72 -56.90
CA LYS A 4 -14.07 -41.71 -56.04
C LYS A 4 -13.88 -42.16 -54.58
N SER A 5 -12.68 -41.98 -54.03
CA SER A 5 -12.39 -42.11 -52.59
C SER A 5 -13.21 -41.10 -51.75
N PRO A 6 -13.69 -41.47 -50.55
CA PRO A 6 -14.31 -40.50 -49.65
C PRO A 6 -13.23 -39.62 -49.00
N ALA A 7 -13.29 -38.32 -49.29
CA ALA A 7 -12.51 -37.30 -48.60
C ALA A 7 -13.05 -37.13 -47.17
N THR A 8 -12.29 -37.63 -46.20
CA THR A 8 -12.55 -37.37 -44.78
C THR A 8 -12.27 -35.89 -44.50
N ARG A 9 -13.34 -35.10 -44.32
CA ARG A 9 -13.25 -33.70 -43.88
C ARG A 9 -12.52 -33.68 -42.53
N PRO A 10 -11.47 -32.87 -42.30
CA PRO A 10 -10.89 -32.76 -40.97
C PRO A 10 -11.95 -32.14 -40.07
N ALA A 11 -12.47 -32.95 -39.14
CA ALA A 11 -13.30 -32.47 -38.05
C ALA A 11 -12.44 -31.49 -37.25
N VAL A 12 -12.71 -30.20 -37.41
CA VAL A 12 -12.09 -29.16 -36.58
C VAL A 12 -12.57 -29.44 -35.15
N ILE A 13 -11.69 -30.05 -34.36
CA ILE A 13 -11.91 -30.39 -32.96
C ILE A 13 -11.87 -29.07 -32.19
N TRP A 14 -13.00 -28.38 -32.19
CA TRP A 14 -13.23 -27.12 -31.48
C TRP A 14 -12.74 -27.08 -30.01
N PRO A 15 -12.75 -28.16 -29.20
CA PRO A 15 -12.22 -28.06 -27.84
C PRO A 15 -10.68 -27.98 -27.76
N ALA A 16 -9.94 -28.52 -28.74
CA ALA A 16 -8.48 -28.57 -28.66
C ALA A 16 -7.82 -27.20 -28.93
N VAL A 17 -8.41 -26.38 -29.80
CA VAL A 17 -7.91 -25.03 -30.12
C VAL A 17 -8.09 -24.08 -28.94
N ILE A 18 -9.20 -24.19 -28.21
CA ILE A 18 -9.49 -23.36 -27.03
C ILE A 18 -8.50 -23.68 -25.89
N VAL A 19 -8.20 -24.96 -25.67
CA VAL A 19 -7.22 -25.38 -24.66
C VAL A 19 -5.81 -24.90 -25.01
N GLY A 20 -5.40 -24.98 -26.28
CA GLY A 20 -4.10 -24.49 -26.73
C GLY A 20 -3.92 -22.97 -26.59
N VAL A 21 -4.93 -22.18 -26.97
CA VAL A 21 -4.88 -20.71 -26.86
C VAL A 21 -4.94 -20.26 -25.39
N GLY A 22 -5.74 -20.92 -24.55
CA GLY A 22 -5.77 -20.67 -23.10
C GLY A 22 -4.43 -20.98 -22.41
N LEU A 23 -3.74 -22.04 -22.83
CA LEU A 23 -2.41 -22.40 -22.31
C LEU A 23 -1.33 -21.37 -22.70
N ILE A 24 -1.37 -20.84 -23.92
CA ILE A 24 -0.40 -19.81 -24.37
C ILE A 24 -0.66 -18.48 -23.65
N VAL A 25 -1.92 -18.05 -23.50
CA VAL A 25 -2.25 -16.83 -22.74
C VAL A 25 -1.88 -16.97 -21.25
N GLY A 26 -2.12 -18.13 -20.65
CA GLY A 26 -1.69 -18.42 -19.26
C GLY A 26 -0.17 -18.42 -19.08
N LEU A 27 0.58 -18.94 -20.06
CA LEU A 27 2.05 -18.98 -20.02
C LEU A 27 2.68 -17.59 -20.22
N VAL A 28 2.08 -16.70 -21.02
CA VAL A 28 2.57 -15.32 -21.22
C VAL A 28 2.33 -14.44 -19.99
N ILE A 29 1.26 -14.69 -19.22
CA ILE A 29 1.00 -13.99 -17.94
C ILE A 29 1.98 -14.44 -16.84
N LEU A 30 2.52 -15.66 -16.91
CA LEU A 30 3.48 -16.19 -15.93
C LEU A 30 4.94 -15.77 -16.15
N LEU A 31 5.28 -15.22 -17.32
CA LEU A 31 6.65 -14.82 -17.66
C LEU A 31 6.88 -13.29 -17.59
N ALA A 32 5.81 -12.53 -17.38
CA ALA A 32 5.86 -11.10 -17.09
C ALA A 32 5.34 -10.87 -15.67
N ASP A 33 6.19 -11.01 -14.65
CA ASP A 33 5.92 -10.54 -13.30
C ASP A 33 6.26 -9.04 -13.18
N PRO A 34 5.27 -8.13 -13.19
CA PRO A 34 5.43 -6.87 -12.46
C PRO A 34 4.37 -6.67 -11.36
N ILE A 35 3.43 -7.61 -11.12
CA ILE A 35 2.21 -7.34 -10.34
C ILE A 35 2.20 -7.90 -8.90
N HIS A 36 3.20 -8.66 -8.46
CA HIS A 36 3.18 -9.30 -7.14
C HIS A 36 3.83 -8.51 -5.99
N ARG A 37 4.28 -7.27 -6.21
CA ARG A 37 4.80 -6.44 -5.11
C ARG A 37 3.70 -5.57 -4.54
N ILE A 38 2.84 -6.13 -3.67
CA ILE A 38 1.90 -5.32 -2.87
C ILE A 38 2.76 -4.37 -2.03
N PRO A 39 2.71 -3.04 -2.24
CA PRO A 39 3.54 -2.11 -1.50
C PRO A 39 3.13 -2.16 -0.02
N SER A 40 4.12 -2.13 0.88
CA SER A 40 3.84 -2.10 2.31
C SER A 40 2.98 -0.87 2.66
N PRO A 41 2.17 -0.91 3.73
CA PRO A 41 1.41 0.27 4.18
C PRO A 41 2.27 1.53 4.35
N ALA A 42 3.51 1.37 4.81
CA ALA A 42 4.47 2.46 4.93
C ALA A 42 4.91 3.04 3.57
N GLU A 43 5.08 2.19 2.56
CA GLU A 43 5.44 2.64 1.21
C GLU A 43 4.30 3.39 0.53
N GLN A 44 3.06 2.94 0.78
CA GLN A 44 1.86 3.64 0.31
C GLN A 44 1.74 5.01 0.98
N ALA A 45 1.99 5.09 2.29
CA ALA A 45 2.00 6.35 3.04
C ALA A 45 2.98 7.38 2.46
N ARG A 46 4.22 6.96 2.15
CA ARG A 46 5.25 7.83 1.56
C ARG A 46 4.84 8.47 0.25
N SER A 47 3.95 7.82 -0.49
CA SER A 47 3.50 8.27 -1.81
C SER A 47 2.28 9.18 -1.74
N LYS A 48 1.69 9.38 -0.55
CA LYS A 48 0.50 10.22 -0.40
C LYS A 48 0.85 11.71 -0.47
N PRO A 49 0.01 12.52 -1.12
CA PRO A 49 0.15 13.97 -1.10
C PRO A 49 -0.11 14.52 0.31
N CYS A 50 0.49 15.66 0.64
CA CYS A 50 0.19 16.35 1.89
C CYS A 50 -1.31 16.70 1.96
N PRO A 51 -1.98 16.47 3.09
CA PRO A 51 -3.36 16.89 3.25
C PRO A 51 -3.42 18.41 3.40
N VAL A 52 -4.62 18.96 3.16
CA VAL A 52 -4.91 20.34 3.51
C VAL A 52 -5.00 20.48 5.04
N PRO A 53 -4.40 21.53 5.63
CA PRO A 53 -4.56 21.82 7.05
C PRO A 53 -6.03 22.05 7.42
N ILE A 54 -6.54 21.33 8.41
CA ILE A 54 -7.90 21.49 8.92
C ILE A 54 -7.83 22.29 10.22
N SER A 55 -8.53 23.42 10.26
CA SER A 55 -8.73 24.20 11.49
C SER A 55 -10.21 24.49 11.72
N ILE A 56 -10.61 24.50 12.99
CA ILE A 56 -11.97 24.79 13.45
C ILE A 56 -11.80 26.05 14.31
N ASN A 57 -12.49 27.16 13.97
CA ASN A 57 -12.41 28.51 14.58
C ASN A 57 -11.41 29.52 13.96
N ASP A 58 -11.23 29.52 12.64
CA ASP A 58 -10.59 30.62 11.87
C ASP A 58 -9.10 30.94 12.16
N ALA A 59 -8.50 30.36 13.21
CA ALA A 59 -7.08 30.45 13.47
C ALA A 59 -6.35 29.24 12.84
N PRO A 60 -5.52 29.41 11.79
CA PRO A 60 -4.72 28.32 11.26
C PRO A 60 -3.58 27.98 12.24
N ALA A 61 -3.78 26.95 13.06
CA ALA A 61 -2.68 26.34 13.80
C ALA A 61 -1.91 25.43 12.84
N ASN A 62 -0.92 25.99 12.15
CA ASN A 62 -0.10 25.26 11.19
C ASN A 62 1.03 24.54 11.93
N ILE A 63 0.98 23.21 11.93
CA ILE A 63 2.00 22.34 12.50
C ILE A 63 2.79 21.76 11.33
N THR A 64 4.11 21.94 11.33
CA THR A 64 4.98 21.29 10.34
C THR A 64 5.32 19.89 10.82
N MET A 65 5.08 18.88 9.99
CA MET A 65 5.37 17.49 10.32
C MET A 65 6.88 17.29 10.44
N PRO A 66 7.40 16.88 11.62
CA PRO A 66 8.83 16.60 11.78
C PRO A 66 9.22 15.28 11.10
N ASP A 67 10.50 15.12 10.79
CA ASP A 67 11.04 13.81 10.41
C ASP A 67 11.26 12.94 11.66
N LEU A 68 10.54 11.81 11.69
CA LEU A 68 10.47 10.90 12.82
C LEU A 68 10.92 9.48 12.47
N VAL A 69 11.35 9.25 11.22
CA VAL A 69 11.80 7.93 10.76
C VAL A 69 13.01 7.49 11.59
N GLY A 70 13.02 6.23 12.01
CA GLY A 70 14.07 5.65 12.86
C GLY A 70 13.91 5.95 14.35
N GLN A 71 12.95 6.77 14.77
CA GLN A 71 12.71 7.04 16.19
C GLN A 71 11.78 6.00 16.83
N ASN A 72 11.80 5.96 18.16
CA ASN A 72 10.93 5.10 18.94
C ASN A 72 9.47 5.62 18.91
N ALA A 73 8.51 4.74 18.61
CA ALA A 73 7.12 5.14 18.42
C ALA A 73 6.46 5.74 19.67
N GLY A 74 6.83 5.29 20.88
CA GLY A 74 6.30 5.86 22.12
C GLY A 74 6.70 7.32 22.33
N SER A 75 7.98 7.64 22.12
CA SER A 75 8.47 9.02 22.20
C SER A 75 7.88 9.92 21.11
N VAL A 76 7.66 9.36 19.92
CA VAL A 76 7.08 10.04 18.76
C VAL A 76 5.63 10.42 19.02
N GLU A 77 4.83 9.50 19.57
CA GLU A 77 3.43 9.76 19.89
C GLU A 77 3.29 10.93 20.88
N THR A 78 4.10 10.93 21.96
CA THR A 78 4.11 12.03 22.93
C THR A 78 4.54 13.35 22.29
N ARG A 79 5.57 13.32 21.43
CA ARG A 79 6.06 14.51 20.73
C ARG A 79 5.00 15.10 19.80
N LEU A 80 4.32 14.26 19.01
CA LEU A 80 3.26 14.69 18.09
C LEU A 80 2.07 15.31 18.85
N LYS A 81 1.63 14.68 19.95
CA LYS A 81 0.59 15.25 20.83
C LYS A 81 1.03 16.57 21.46
N GLY A 82 2.31 16.69 21.83
CA GLY A 82 2.89 17.94 22.36
C GLY A 82 2.95 19.08 21.34
N LEU A 83 2.94 18.78 20.03
CA LEU A 83 2.83 19.77 18.96
C LEU A 83 1.39 20.27 18.76
N GLY A 84 0.41 19.69 19.45
CA GLY A 84 -1.01 20.05 19.35
C GLY A 84 -1.81 19.15 18.40
N LEU A 85 -1.23 18.05 17.90
CA LEU A 85 -1.98 17.07 17.12
C LEU A 85 -2.85 16.22 18.05
N THR A 86 -4.17 16.27 17.85
CA THR A 86 -5.11 15.53 18.71
C THR A 86 -5.31 14.09 18.26
N THR A 87 -5.12 13.83 16.95
CA THR A 87 -5.46 12.56 16.32
C THR A 87 -4.18 11.88 15.81
N VAL A 88 -3.52 11.11 16.69
CA VAL A 88 -2.32 10.34 16.36
C VAL A 88 -2.64 8.86 16.48
N GLU A 89 -2.43 8.11 15.41
CA GLU A 89 -2.66 6.67 15.34
C GLU A 89 -1.36 5.93 15.02
N LEU A 90 -1.13 4.78 15.66
CA LEU A 90 0.01 3.93 15.37
C LEU A 90 -0.44 2.73 14.54
N SER A 91 0.18 2.53 13.38
CA SER A 91 -0.10 1.42 12.49
C SER A 91 1.16 0.60 12.20
N SER A 92 1.01 -0.71 12.04
CA SER A 92 2.14 -1.57 11.67
C SER A 92 2.43 -1.44 10.17
N ALA A 93 3.69 -1.21 9.84
CA ALA A 93 4.18 -1.27 8.47
C ALA A 93 4.31 -2.71 7.95
N ASN A 94 4.31 -3.70 8.85
CA ASN A 94 4.46 -5.10 8.49
C ASN A 94 3.08 -5.79 8.43
N PRO A 95 2.70 -6.42 7.30
CA PRO A 95 1.41 -7.09 7.15
C PRO A 95 1.20 -8.26 8.13
N LYS A 96 2.27 -8.82 8.71
CA LYS A 96 2.18 -9.87 9.73
C LYS A 96 1.59 -9.39 11.05
N TYR A 97 1.76 -8.11 11.40
CA TYR A 97 1.27 -7.57 12.66
C TYR A 97 0.13 -6.61 12.37
N LYS A 98 -1.08 -6.95 12.83
CA LYS A 98 -2.27 -6.12 12.60
C LYS A 98 -2.42 -4.97 13.60
N SER A 99 -1.73 -5.03 14.75
CA SER A 99 -1.93 -4.06 15.84
C SER A 99 -0.63 -3.78 16.60
N VAL A 100 -0.49 -2.53 17.04
CA VAL A 100 0.65 -2.01 17.82
C VAL A 100 0.23 -1.91 19.28
N TRP A 101 0.66 -2.85 20.12
CA TRP A 101 0.21 -2.93 21.52
C TRP A 101 1.07 -2.15 22.51
N VAL A 102 2.38 -2.03 22.25
CA VAL A 102 3.32 -1.33 23.13
C VAL A 102 4.24 -0.48 22.28
N ALA A 103 3.86 0.78 22.02
CA ALA A 103 4.56 1.71 21.12
C ALA A 103 6.07 1.75 21.35
N SER A 104 6.52 1.70 22.62
CA SER A 104 7.94 1.74 22.98
C SER A 104 8.78 0.57 22.47
N ASN A 105 8.17 -0.52 21.97
CA ASN A 105 8.89 -1.64 21.34
C ASN A 105 8.99 -1.53 19.81
N TRP A 106 8.55 -0.41 19.23
CA TRP A 106 8.47 -0.24 17.79
C TRP A 106 9.28 0.96 17.32
N THR A 107 9.75 0.87 16.08
CA THR A 107 10.51 1.92 15.40
C THR A 107 9.70 2.48 14.26
N VAL A 108 9.63 3.80 14.13
CA VAL A 108 8.93 4.47 13.05
C VAL A 108 9.66 4.25 11.72
N VAL A 109 8.92 3.88 10.69
CA VAL A 109 9.45 3.72 9.33
C VAL A 109 8.85 4.71 8.35
N SER A 110 7.65 5.21 8.63
CA SER A 110 7.01 6.26 7.85
C SER A 110 5.95 6.97 8.68
N THR A 111 5.56 8.17 8.24
CA THR A 111 4.40 8.90 8.76
C THR A 111 3.49 9.24 7.59
N ASP A 112 2.20 9.35 7.87
CA ASP A 112 1.19 9.93 7.00
C ASP A 112 0.46 11.00 7.83
N PRO A 113 0.64 12.29 7.56
CA PRO A 113 1.36 12.87 6.43
C PRO A 113 2.89 12.73 6.46
N ASN A 114 3.52 12.89 5.29
CA ASN A 114 4.97 12.86 5.16
C ASN A 114 5.66 14.00 5.95
N PRO A 115 6.93 13.81 6.35
CA PRO A 115 7.74 14.88 6.93
C PRO A 115 7.76 16.12 6.03
N GLY A 116 7.69 17.29 6.64
CA GLY A 116 7.63 18.59 5.94
C GLY A 116 6.23 19.02 5.49
N CYS A 117 5.21 18.15 5.54
CA CYS A 117 3.84 18.57 5.30
C CYS A 117 3.35 19.53 6.39
N ILE A 118 2.54 20.52 6.00
CA ILE A 118 1.84 21.39 6.94
C ILE A 118 0.48 20.75 7.24
N VAL A 119 0.18 20.57 8.52
CA VAL A 119 -1.07 19.98 9.00
C VAL A 119 -1.69 20.87 10.06
N GLY A 120 -3.01 20.82 10.17
CA GLY A 120 -3.75 21.41 11.28
C GLY A 120 -3.81 20.46 12.48
N PRO A 121 -4.17 20.96 13.68
CA PRO A 121 -4.23 20.17 14.91
C PRO A 121 -5.25 19.02 14.85
N TYR A 122 -6.26 19.15 13.98
CA TYR A 122 -7.35 18.19 13.82
C TYR A 122 -7.12 17.18 12.68
N ASN A 123 -6.03 17.31 11.91
CA ASN A 123 -5.69 16.32 10.91
C ASN A 123 -5.30 15.00 11.60
N SER A 124 -5.73 13.87 11.03
CA SER A 124 -5.28 12.55 11.48
C SER A 124 -3.86 12.28 11.01
N VAL A 125 -3.01 11.87 11.93
CA VAL A 125 -1.63 11.48 11.66
C VAL A 125 -1.47 10.00 11.98
N VAL A 126 -1.13 9.21 10.97
CA VAL A 126 -0.84 7.78 11.12
C VAL A 126 0.67 7.58 11.08
N VAL A 127 1.21 7.01 12.14
CA VAL A 127 2.64 6.67 12.26
C VAL A 127 2.79 5.19 11.97
N TYR A 128 3.49 4.88 10.88
CA TYR A 128 3.79 3.51 10.50
C TYR A 128 5.06 3.03 11.18
N VAL A 129 4.96 1.92 11.88
CA VAL A 129 6.02 1.40 12.74
C VAL A 129 6.34 -0.05 12.41
N THR A 130 7.59 -0.45 12.62
CA THR A 130 8.03 -1.83 12.51
C THR A 130 8.59 -2.32 13.84
N LYS A 131 8.45 -3.64 14.06
CA LYS A 131 9.15 -4.33 15.12
C LYS A 131 10.44 -4.92 14.54
N PRO A 132 11.57 -4.86 15.26
CA PRO A 132 12.76 -5.64 14.92
C PRO A 132 12.50 -7.14 14.97
#